data_AF-A0A7V5H4X7-F1
#
_entry.id   AF-A0A7V5H4X7-F1
#
_cell.length_a   1.000
_cell.length_b   1.000
_cell.length_c   1.000
_cell.angle_alpha   90.00
_cell.angle_beta   90.00
_cell.angle_gamma   90.00
#
_symmetry.space_group_name_H-M   'P 1'
#
loop_
_entity.id
_entity.type
_entity.pdbx_description
1 polymer ?
#
loop_
_entity_poly.entity_id
_entity_poly.type
_entity_poly.pdbx_seq_one_letter_code
_entity_poly.pdbx_strand_id
1 'polypeptide(L)'
;MPLSNLPSVSLTYINYNRKNDITADDSLYIPEDNATQSIGLSGSYQFNAGVIKNTLSASVNRFLRDDAYKISQSQFNLFSVGLKNQFPNGLVSRFSYAKSASEYGALDVKTTNDITRYAFG
;
A
#
# COMPACT_ATOMS: atom_id res chain seq x y z
N MET A 1 -8.23 -20.39 27.13
CA MET A 1 -9.39 -19.70 26.51
C MET A 1 -9.36 -19.95 25.01
N PRO A 2 -10.45 -20.41 24.37
CA PRO A 2 -10.45 -20.91 22.99
C PRO A 2 -10.65 -19.83 21.91
N LEU A 3 -10.51 -18.55 22.26
CA LEU A 3 -10.62 -17.42 21.32
C LEU A 3 -9.27 -16.98 20.72
N SER A 4 -8.14 -17.63 21.05
CA SER A 4 -6.80 -17.06 20.75
C SER A 4 -6.31 -17.21 19.31
N ASN A 5 -7.06 -17.89 18.43
CA ASN A 5 -6.62 -18.20 17.07
C ASN A 5 -7.57 -17.62 16.01
N LEU A 6 -8.33 -16.57 16.33
CA LEU A 6 -9.18 -15.96 15.33
C LEU A 6 -8.31 -15.26 14.28
N PRO A 7 -8.57 -15.47 12.97
CA PRO A 7 -7.93 -14.68 11.95
C PRO A 7 -8.33 -13.21 12.14
N SER A 8 -7.34 -12.33 12.17
CA SER A 8 -7.51 -10.89 12.21
C SER A 8 -7.36 -10.35 10.79
N VAL A 9 -8.33 -9.58 10.32
CA VAL A 9 -8.27 -8.85 9.06
C VAL A 9 -8.37 -7.36 9.38
N SER A 10 -7.51 -6.56 8.75
CA SER A 10 -7.47 -5.11 8.92
C SER A 10 -7.44 -4.42 7.56
N LEU A 11 -8.33 -3.45 7.39
CA LEU A 11 -8.32 -2.49 6.30
C LEU A 11 -7.72 -1.18 6.82
N THR A 12 -6.72 -0.67 6.13
CA THR A 12 -6.03 0.57 6.48
C THR A 12 -6.15 1.54 5.31
N TYR A 13 -6.53 2.79 5.60
CA TYR A 13 -6.47 3.90 4.68
C TYR A 13 -5.56 4.97 5.28
N ILE A 14 -4.56 5.41 4.51
CA ILE A 14 -3.65 6.48 4.91
C ILE A 14 -3.62 7.50 3.78
N ASN A 15 -3.77 8.77 4.13
CA ASN A 15 -3.54 9.88 3.23
C ASN A 15 -2.48 10.77 3.86
N TYR A 16 -1.36 10.92 3.16
CA TYR A 16 -0.26 11.77 3.57
C TYR A 16 -0.14 12.91 2.57
N ASN A 17 -0.41 14.12 3.04
CA ASN A 17 -0.24 15.35 2.26
C ASN A 17 1.07 16.03 2.69
N ARG A 18 1.97 16.27 1.74
CA ARG A 18 3.20 17.04 1.97
C ARG A 18 2.95 18.46 1.49
N LYS A 19 2.97 19.42 2.43
CA LYS A 19 3.10 20.83 2.05
C LYS A 19 4.54 21.11 1.67
N ASN A 20 4.88 20.86 0.42
CA ASN A 20 6.00 21.51 -0.21
C ASN A 20 5.40 22.69 -0.98
N ASP A 21 5.80 23.93 -0.67
CA ASP A 21 5.31 25.17 -1.31
C ASP A 21 5.80 25.29 -2.78
N ILE A 22 5.76 24.18 -3.54
CA ILE A 22 6.21 24.08 -4.92
C ILE A 22 5.04 24.48 -5.82
N THR A 23 5.27 25.50 -6.64
CA THR A 23 4.30 26.00 -7.60
C THR A 23 4.59 25.43 -9.00
N ALA A 24 3.61 25.45 -9.90
CA ALA A 24 3.78 24.93 -11.27
C ALA A 24 4.86 25.68 -12.09
N ASP A 25 5.30 26.83 -11.61
CA ASP A 25 6.33 27.69 -12.20
C ASP A 25 7.77 27.31 -11.77
N ASP A 26 7.93 26.43 -10.78
CA ASP A 26 9.22 25.97 -10.26
C ASP A 26 9.82 24.87 -11.17
N SER A 27 10.21 25.27 -12.38
CA SER A 27 10.66 24.40 -13.49
C SER A 27 12.04 23.71 -13.32
N LEU A 28 12.76 23.96 -12.22
CA LEU A 28 14.15 23.51 -12.03
C LEU A 28 14.29 22.24 -11.19
N TYR A 29 13.22 21.79 -10.54
CA TYR A 29 13.18 20.56 -9.77
C TYR A 29 12.08 19.67 -10.34
N ILE A 30 12.35 18.36 -10.47
CA ILE A 30 11.27 17.38 -10.64
C ILE A 30 10.37 17.58 -9.42
N PRO A 31 9.14 18.11 -9.56
CA PRO A 31 8.37 18.53 -8.40
C PRO A 31 8.12 17.33 -7.52
N GLU A 32 8.56 17.43 -6.26
CA GLU A 32 8.36 16.38 -5.29
C GLU A 32 6.88 16.31 -4.91
N ASP A 33 6.32 15.11 -5.07
CA ASP A 33 5.08 14.54 -4.52
C ASP A 33 4.32 15.41 -3.49
N ASN A 34 3.12 15.86 -3.87
CA ASN A 34 2.24 16.65 -3.01
C ASN A 34 1.36 15.74 -2.13
N ALA A 35 1.01 14.53 -2.58
CA ALA A 35 0.14 13.64 -1.81
C ALA A 35 0.40 12.15 -2.12
N THR A 36 0.67 11.38 -1.06
CA THR A 36 0.69 9.92 -1.11
C THR A 36 -0.56 9.36 -0.44
N GLN A 37 -1.34 8.57 -1.17
CA GLN A 37 -2.46 7.79 -0.63
C GLN A 37 -2.06 6.33 -0.56
N SER A 38 -2.49 5.64 0.50
CA SER A 38 -2.27 4.20 0.68
C SER A 38 -3.57 3.53 1.12
N ILE A 39 -3.94 2.46 0.43
CA ILE A 39 -4.98 1.52 0.86
C ILE A 39 -4.33 0.17 1.11
N GLY A 40 -4.45 -0.34 2.33
CA GLY A 40 -3.87 -1.59 2.77
C GLY A 40 -4.92 -2.57 3.23
N LEU A 41 -4.82 -3.82 2.79
CA LEU A 41 -5.53 -4.95 3.38
C LEU A 41 -4.49 -5.89 3.98
N SER A 42 -4.66 -6.24 5.24
CA SER A 42 -3.80 -7.20 5.93
C SER A 42 -4.62 -8.26 6.65
N GLY A 43 -4.09 -9.47 6.70
CA GLY A 43 -4.63 -10.59 7.44
C GLY A 43 -3.53 -11.22 8.29
N SER A 44 -3.88 -11.66 9.49
CA SER A 44 -2.99 -12.46 10.32
C SER A 44 -3.73 -13.59 11.00
N TYR A 45 -3.05 -14.71 11.18
CA TYR A 45 -3.59 -15.89 11.83
C TYR A 45 -2.56 -16.42 12.83
N GLN A 46 -3.02 -16.65 14.05
CA GLN A 46 -2.20 -17.19 15.13
C GLN A 46 -2.56 -18.65 15.37
N PHE A 47 -1.54 -19.50 15.50
CA PHE A 47 -1.72 -20.90 15.83
C PHE A 47 -0.55 -21.43 16.65
N ASN A 48 -0.82 -22.43 17.47
CA ASN A 48 0.21 -23.09 18.27
C ASN A 48 0.61 -24.41 17.61
N ALA A 49 1.91 -24.62 17.42
CA ALA A 49 2.46 -25.92 17.03
C ALA A 49 3.28 -26.45 18.21
N GLY A 50 2.66 -27.32 19.02
CA GLY A 50 3.20 -27.70 20.32
C GLY A 50 3.31 -26.49 21.26
N VAL A 51 4.53 -26.24 21.76
CA VAL A 51 4.84 -25.10 22.65
C VAL A 51 5.19 -23.81 21.92
N ILE A 52 5.29 -23.86 20.59
CA ILE A 52 5.69 -22.71 19.76
C ILE A 52 4.43 -21.96 19.33
N LYS A 53 4.39 -20.65 19.60
CA LYS A 53 3.34 -19.75 19.12
C LYS A 53 3.73 -19.21 17.76
N ASN A 54 2.93 -19.47 16.74
CA ASN A 54 3.21 -19.04 15.37
C ASN A 54 2.19 -17.98 14.96
N THR A 55 2.63 -17.02 14.15
CA THR A 55 1.79 -16.00 13.55
C THR A 55 2.12 -15.94 12.07
N LEU A 56 1.16 -16.31 11.23
CA LEU A 56 1.21 -16.08 9.80
C LEU A 56 0.55 -14.74 9.51
N SER A 57 1.13 -13.96 8.61
CA SER A 57 0.61 -12.66 8.19
C SER A 57 0.75 -12.51 6.69
N ALA A 58 -0.22 -11.87 6.06
CA ALA A 58 -0.18 -11.49 4.66
C ALA A 58 -0.76 -10.08 4.53
N SER A 59 -0.20 -9.25 3.67
CA SER A 59 -0.77 -7.94 3.36
C SER A 59 -0.55 -7.53 1.92
N VAL A 60 -1.49 -6.74 1.42
CA VAL A 60 -1.42 -6.05 0.14
C VAL A 60 -1.66 -4.59 0.43
N ASN A 61 -0.71 -3.74 0.05
CA ASN A 61 -0.83 -2.29 0.17
C ASN A 61 -0.68 -1.66 -1.20
N ARG A 62 -1.66 -0.87 -1.61
CA ARG A 62 -1.62 -0.05 -2.82
C ARG A 62 -1.28 1.38 -2.44
N PHE A 63 -0.20 1.89 -3.00
CA PHE A 63 0.22 3.27 -2.87
C PHE A 63 -0.05 4.00 -4.19
N LEU A 64 -0.63 5.19 -4.08
CA LEU A 64 -0.91 6.12 -5.16
C LEU A 64 -0.18 7.41 -4.83
N ARG A 65 0.69 7.87 -5.74
CA ARG A 65 1.42 9.11 -5.59
C ARG A 65 0.92 10.13 -6.61
N ASP A 66 0.41 11.25 -6.10
CA ASP A 66 -0.05 12.36 -6.94
C ASP A 66 1.06 13.40 -7.05
N ASP A 67 1.75 13.39 -8.19
CA ASP A 67 2.79 14.36 -8.50
C ASP A 67 2.17 15.61 -9.14
N ALA A 68 2.78 16.79 -8.96
CA ALA A 68 2.28 18.06 -9.48
C ALA A 68 2.06 18.05 -11.01
N TYR A 69 2.77 17.18 -11.74
CA TYR A 69 2.50 16.88 -13.14
C TYR A 69 1.94 15.46 -13.30
N LYS A 70 0.75 15.35 -13.91
CA LYS A 70 0.07 14.06 -14.19
C LYS A 70 0.90 13.04 -14.96
N ILE A 71 1.90 13.50 -15.73
CA ILE A 71 2.83 12.66 -16.49
C ILE A 71 3.77 11.81 -15.59
N SER A 72 3.88 12.13 -14.30
CA SER A 72 4.78 11.45 -13.35
C SER A 72 4.03 10.66 -12.27
N GLN A 73 2.69 10.56 -12.33
CA GLN A 73 1.94 9.76 -11.36
C GLN A 73 2.51 8.33 -11.30
N SER A 74 2.83 7.91 -10.07
CA SER A 74 3.40 6.60 -9.81
C SER A 74 2.47 5.82 -8.90
N GLN A 75 2.22 4.57 -9.27
CA GLN A 75 1.47 3.64 -8.44
C GLN A 75 2.32 2.42 -8.17
N PHE A 76 2.33 1.98 -6.92
CA PHE A 76 3.00 0.73 -6.59
C PHE A 76 2.20 -0.09 -5.60
N ASN A 77 2.19 -1.40 -5.83
CA ASN A 77 1.56 -2.38 -4.98
C ASN A 77 2.66 -3.13 -4.22
N LEU A 78 2.53 -3.20 -2.91
CA LEU A 78 3.39 -3.98 -2.02
C LEU A 78 2.63 -5.19 -1.50
N PHE A 79 3.08 -6.38 -1.92
CA PHE A 79 2.63 -7.65 -1.34
C PHE A 79 3.65 -8.09 -0.30
N SER A 80 3.18 -8.51 0.88
CA SER A 80 4.04 -9.09 1.91
C SER A 80 3.42 -10.30 2.57
N VAL A 81 4.27 -11.26 2.91
CA VAL A 81 3.93 -12.44 3.71
C VAL A 81 4.97 -12.58 4.81
N GLY A 82 4.54 -12.85 6.02
CA GLY A 82 5.41 -12.99 7.18
C GLY A 82 5.01 -14.18 8.05
N LEU A 83 6.01 -14.92 8.52
CA LEU A 83 5.87 -15.95 9.54
C LEU A 83 6.72 -15.54 10.76
N LYS A 84 6.06 -15.39 11.91
CA LYS A 84 6.71 -15.15 13.20
C LYS A 84 6.51 -16.37 14.08
N ASN A 85 7.60 -16.92 14.61
CA ASN A 85 7.58 -18.03 15.57
C ASN A 85 8.13 -17.53 16.90
N GLN A 86 7.42 -17.82 17.99
CA GLN A 86 7.84 -17.49 19.35
C GLN A 86 7.98 -18.78 20.15
N PHE A 87 9.22 -19.07 20.54
CA PHE A 87 9.60 -20.24 21.30
C PHE A 87 9.44 -20.00 22.81
N PRO A 88 9.25 -21.06 23.61
CA PRO A 88 9.02 -20.93 25.07
C PRO A 88 10.21 -20.36 25.84
N ASN A 89 11.43 -20.45 25.30
CA ASN A 89 12.65 -19.87 25.90
C ASN A 89 12.85 -18.38 25.55
N GLY A 90 11.83 -17.72 25.01
CA GLY A 90 11.89 -16.30 24.65
C GLY A 90 12.54 -16.01 23.29
N LEU A 91 13.03 -17.02 22.57
CA LEU A 91 13.53 -16.82 21.21
C LEU A 91 12.38 -16.49 20.26
N VAL A 92 12.61 -15.56 19.35
CA VAL A 92 11.66 -15.17 18.31
C VAL A 92 12.34 -15.26 16.95
N SER A 93 11.77 -16.04 16.04
CA SER A 93 12.18 -16.09 14.64
C SER A 93 11.17 -15.35 13.78
N ARG A 94 11.65 -14.60 12.78
CA ARG A 94 10.79 -13.91 11.82
C ARG A 94 11.31 -14.16 10.40
N PHE A 95 10.43 -14.68 9.57
CA PHE A 95 10.62 -14.78 8.13
C PHE A 95 9.66 -13.81 7.47
N SER A 96 10.17 -12.97 6.58
CA SER A 96 9.36 -12.01 5.83
C SER A 96 9.77 -12.02 4.38
N TYR A 97 8.78 -12.11 3.50
CA TYR A 97 8.94 -11.93 2.07
C TYR A 97 8.08 -10.74 1.64
N ALA A 98 8.65 -9.84 0.85
CA ALA A 98 7.93 -8.72 0.29
C ALA A 98 8.30 -8.56 -1.19
N LYS A 99 7.31 -8.26 -2.01
CA LYS A 99 7.47 -7.97 -3.44
C LYS A 99 6.70 -6.72 -3.80
N SER A 100 7.35 -5.80 -4.48
CA SER A 100 6.74 -4.60 -5.05
C SER A 100 6.52 -4.76 -6.55
N ALA A 101 5.39 -4.27 -7.03
CA ALA A 101 5.15 -4.00 -8.45
C ALA A 101 4.87 -2.51 -8.60
N SER A 102 5.72 -1.79 -9.33
CA SER A 102 5.56 -0.36 -9.60
C SER A 102 5.24 -0.12 -11.07
N GLU A 103 4.34 0.82 -11.29
CA GLU A 103 4.08 1.41 -12.59
C GLU A 103 4.43 2.89 -12.52
N TYR A 104 5.21 3.35 -13.49
CA TYR A 104 5.64 4.73 -13.63
C TYR A 104 5.00 5.32 -14.88
N GLY A 105 4.50 6.54 -14.79
CA GLY A 105 4.04 7.27 -15.96
C GLY A 105 2.84 6.61 -16.63
N ALA A 106 1.83 6.22 -15.84
CA ALA A 106 0.52 5.92 -16.39
C ALA A 106 0.00 7.21 -17.04
N LEU A 107 0.30 7.38 -18.34
CA LEU A 107 -0.42 8.32 -19.18
C LEU A 107 -1.89 8.08 -18.88
N ASP A 108 -2.58 9.15 -18.51
CA ASP A 108 -4.03 9.22 -18.37
C ASP A 108 -4.63 8.67 -19.66
N VAL A 109 -4.79 7.34 -19.76
CA VAL A 109 -5.64 6.71 -20.75
C VAL A 109 -7.01 7.07 -20.25
N LYS A 110 -7.42 8.31 -20.53
CA LYS A 110 -8.82 8.68 -20.61
C LYS A 110 -9.44 7.60 -21.46
N THR A 111 -10.08 6.64 -20.81
CA THR A 111 -10.89 5.64 -21.46
C THR A 111 -11.80 6.42 -22.38
N THR A 112 -11.65 6.20 -23.69
CA THR A 112 -12.34 6.87 -24.80
C THR A 112 -13.85 6.60 -24.81
N ASN A 113 -14.40 6.14 -23.69
CA ASN A 113 -15.79 5.73 -23.49
C ASN A 113 -16.60 6.74 -22.67
N ASP A 114 -16.02 7.86 -22.25
CA ASP A 114 -16.81 8.97 -21.74
C ASP A 114 -17.65 9.55 -22.88
N ILE A 115 -18.97 9.40 -22.78
CA ILE A 115 -19.93 10.04 -23.68
C ILE A 115 -19.85 11.54 -23.44
N THR A 116 -19.10 12.25 -24.29
CA THR A 116 -19.06 13.70 -24.32
C THR A 116 -20.44 14.21 -24.75
N ARG A 117 -21.21 14.77 -23.82
CA ARG A 117 -22.42 15.53 -24.16
C ARG A 117 -22.01 16.88 -24.71
N TYR A 118 -22.12 17.06 -26.02
CA TYR A 118 -22.07 18.39 -26.63
C TYR A 118 -23.40 19.08 -26.34
N ALA A 119 -23.37 20.12 -25.50
CA ALA A 119 -24.47 21.07 -25.42
C ALA A 119 -24.37 21.98 -26.65
N PHE A 120 -25.34 21.85 -27.56
CA PHE A 120 -25.53 22.82 -28.62
C PHE A 120 -26.32 24.00 -28.05
N GLY A 121 -25.71 25.18 -28.06
CA GLY A 121 -26.37 26.47 -27.88
C GLY A 121 -26.51 27.17 -29.22
#